data_AF-A0A7Y4NEK0-F1
#
_entry.id   AF-A0A7Y4NEK0-F1
#
_cell.length_a   1.000
_cell.length_b   1.000
_cell.length_c   1.000
_cell.angle_alpha   90.00
_cell.angle_beta   90.00
_cell.angle_gamma   90.00
#
_symmetry.space_group_name_H-M   'P 1'
#
loop_
_entity.id
_entity.type
_entity.pdbx_description
1 polymer ?
#
loop_
_entity_poly.entity_id
_entity_poly.type
_entity_poly.pdbx_seq_one_letter_code
_entity_poly.pdbx_strand_id
1 'polypeptide(L)'
;MSLKSMLRGTAVATLLLAVPVLAQTAAPTDSANKAGQCEGRRGRHGGGHQFGRMEQRLDKRVAEGRLTQAQADGFKAEAKQLHEEMKAARAAANGQVDEAQRAQFKERRKALREKIKAALAPTQQGA
;
A
#
# COMPACT_ATOMS: atom_id res chain seq x y z
N MET A 1 -24.13 -48.14 -1.98
CA MET A 1 -24.53 -48.07 -3.40
C MET A 1 -23.95 -46.80 -4.00
N SER A 2 -23.01 -46.96 -4.94
CA SER A 2 -22.34 -45.88 -5.66
C SER A 2 -23.22 -45.46 -6.85
N LEU A 3 -23.52 -44.17 -6.97
CA LEU A 3 -24.14 -43.58 -8.15
C LEU A 3 -23.08 -42.82 -8.94
N LYS A 4 -22.67 -43.43 -10.05
CA LYS A 4 -21.92 -42.82 -11.15
C LYS A 4 -22.92 -42.24 -12.15
N SER A 5 -22.73 -40.98 -12.59
CA SER A 5 -22.85 -40.53 -13.99
C SER A 5 -22.77 -39.01 -14.03
N MET A 6 -21.71 -38.44 -14.60
CA MET A 6 -21.48 -38.11 -16.03
C MET A 6 -22.20 -36.83 -16.47
N LEU A 7 -21.43 -35.83 -16.94
CA LEU A 7 -21.43 -35.22 -18.29
C LEU A 7 -20.87 -33.78 -18.18
N ARG A 8 -19.65 -33.52 -18.68
CA ARG A 8 -19.35 -32.81 -19.94
C ARG A 8 -20.07 -31.47 -20.13
N GLY A 9 -19.31 -30.38 -20.20
CA GLY A 9 -19.78 -29.10 -20.69
C GLY A 9 -18.72 -28.00 -20.64
N THR A 10 -17.93 -27.89 -21.69
CA THR A 10 -17.00 -26.80 -21.98
C THR A 10 -17.72 -25.48 -22.21
N ALA A 11 -17.27 -24.40 -21.56
CA ALA A 11 -17.40 -23.04 -22.09
C ALA A 11 -16.30 -22.14 -21.51
N VAL A 12 -15.14 -22.11 -22.19
CA VAL A 12 -14.18 -21.02 -22.05
C VAL A 12 -14.73 -19.86 -22.87
N ALA A 13 -15.47 -18.96 -22.22
CA ALA A 13 -15.90 -17.71 -22.82
C ALA A 13 -14.81 -16.65 -22.60
N THR A 14 -13.83 -16.61 -23.50
CA THR A 14 -12.93 -15.47 -23.68
C THR A 14 -13.74 -14.27 -24.17
N LEU A 15 -14.10 -13.35 -23.27
CA LEU A 15 -14.72 -12.07 -23.59
C LEU A 15 -13.71 -10.94 -23.37
N LEU A 16 -13.07 -10.59 -24.49
CA LEU A 16 -12.71 -9.25 -24.96
C LEU A 16 -12.15 -8.25 -23.93
N LEU A 17 -10.83 -8.10 -23.98
CA LEU A 17 -10.06 -6.96 -23.49
C LEU A 17 -10.52 -5.67 -24.21
N ALA A 18 -11.39 -4.90 -23.57
CA ALA A 18 -11.65 -3.51 -23.95
C ALA A 18 -10.59 -2.61 -23.30
N VAL A 19 -9.56 -2.24 -24.09
CA VAL A 19 -8.58 -1.22 -23.71
C VAL A 19 -9.15 0.14 -24.10
N PRO A 20 -9.52 1.05 -23.17
CA PRO A 20 -9.77 2.42 -23.54
C PRO A 20 -8.43 3.10 -23.84
N VAL A 21 -8.28 3.51 -25.10
CA VAL A 21 -7.23 4.38 -25.63
C VAL A 21 -7.18 5.68 -24.84
N LEU A 22 -6.04 5.94 -24.19
CA LEU A 22 -5.66 7.24 -23.68
C LEU A 22 -5.10 8.10 -24.83
N ALA A 23 -5.88 9.04 -25.35
CA ALA A 23 -5.35 10.20 -26.07
C ALA A 23 -6.45 11.28 -26.23
N GLN A 24 -6.44 12.29 -25.36
CA GLN A 24 -6.98 13.61 -25.69
C GLN A 24 -6.01 14.66 -25.18
N THR A 25 -5.21 15.15 -26.12
CA THR A 25 -4.39 16.35 -26.01
C THR A 25 -5.26 17.54 -26.38
N ALA A 26 -5.51 18.44 -25.43
CA ALA A 26 -6.01 19.78 -25.72
C ALA A 26 -5.42 20.77 -24.70
N ALA A 27 -4.49 21.59 -25.20
CA ALA A 27 -4.23 22.95 -24.75
C ALA A 27 -4.27 23.82 -26.04
N PRO A 28 -4.50 25.13 -26.00
CA PRO A 28 -4.38 26.08 -24.87
C PRO A 28 -5.70 26.90 -24.68
N THR A 29 -5.87 27.76 -23.68
CA THR A 29 -5.49 29.18 -23.76
C THR A 29 -5.68 29.86 -22.40
N ASP A 30 -4.67 30.66 -22.10
CA ASP A 30 -4.50 31.73 -21.13
C ASP A 30 -5.78 32.41 -20.61
N SER A 31 -5.85 32.57 -19.28
CA SER A 31 -6.53 33.71 -18.66
C SER A 31 -5.77 34.09 -17.40
N ALA A 32 -4.82 35.00 -17.61
CA ALA A 32 -4.24 35.84 -16.60
C ALA A 32 -5.33 36.58 -15.78
N ASN A 33 -5.31 36.44 -14.45
CA ASN A 33 -5.15 37.60 -13.57
C ASN A 33 -4.87 37.22 -12.11
N LYS A 34 -3.69 37.69 -11.69
CA LYS A 34 -3.35 38.39 -10.44
C LYS A 34 -3.48 37.72 -9.06
N ALA A 35 -2.29 37.77 -8.44
CA ALA A 35 -2.01 38.32 -7.13
C ALA A 35 -2.28 37.42 -5.92
N GLY A 36 -1.18 36.90 -5.36
CA GLY A 36 -1.21 36.30 -4.04
C GLY A 36 0.05 35.54 -3.69
N GLN A 37 1.10 36.29 -3.33
CA GLN A 37 2.05 35.94 -2.28
C GLN A 37 2.88 34.66 -2.46
N CYS A 38 4.15 34.89 -2.80
CA CYS A 38 5.25 34.07 -2.33
C CYS A 38 5.15 33.91 -0.81
N GLU A 39 4.80 32.72 -0.31
CA GLU A 39 5.31 32.20 0.96
C GLU A 39 4.93 30.73 1.15
N GLY A 40 5.93 29.89 1.46
CA GLY A 40 5.69 28.56 2.00
C GLY A 40 5.83 27.36 1.05
N ARG A 41 6.91 27.29 0.25
CA ARG A 41 7.47 25.98 -0.13
C ARG A 41 7.96 25.24 1.12
N ARG A 42 7.05 24.78 2.00
CA ARG A 42 7.40 23.83 3.07
C ARG A 42 7.67 22.49 2.40
N GLY A 43 8.93 22.08 2.48
CA GLY A 43 9.52 20.95 1.78
C GLY A 43 8.62 19.73 1.77
N ARG A 44 8.30 19.27 0.55
CA ARG A 44 7.71 17.98 0.25
C ARG A 44 8.74 16.89 0.54
N HIS A 45 9.17 16.75 1.79
CA HIS A 45 10.11 15.73 2.20
C HIS A 45 9.43 14.36 2.06
N GLY A 46 9.96 13.58 1.13
CA GLY A 46 9.38 12.35 0.63
C GLY A 46 9.07 11.33 1.73
N GLY A 47 7.80 10.91 1.77
CA GLY A 47 7.35 9.80 2.61
C GLY A 47 8.02 8.45 2.30
N GLY A 48 8.78 8.33 1.22
CA GLY A 48 9.49 7.10 0.84
C GLY A 48 10.55 6.66 1.84
N HIS A 49 11.18 7.58 2.57
CA HIS A 49 12.21 7.24 3.56
C HIS A 49 11.68 6.53 4.82
N GLN A 50 10.38 6.58 5.10
CA GLN A 50 9.84 5.88 6.26
C GLN A 50 9.70 4.37 6.01
N PHE A 51 9.39 3.98 4.78
CA PHE A 51 9.22 2.57 4.42
C PHE A 51 10.56 1.84 4.35
N GLY A 52 11.56 2.40 3.63
CA GLY A 52 12.90 1.79 3.57
C GLY A 52 13.57 1.67 4.94
N ARG A 53 13.31 2.60 5.87
CA ARG A 53 13.79 2.49 7.26
C ARG A 53 13.08 1.39 8.06
N MET A 54 11.85 1.02 7.71
CA MET A 54 11.16 -0.11 8.34
C MET A 54 11.77 -1.44 7.84
N GLU A 55 11.95 -1.59 6.53
CA GLU A 55 12.52 -2.81 5.94
C GLU A 55 13.91 -3.10 6.51
N GLN A 56 14.80 -2.10 6.53
CA GLN A 56 16.14 -2.22 7.12
C GLN A 56 16.09 -2.62 8.60
N ARG A 57 15.09 -2.14 9.37
CA ARG A 57 14.93 -2.53 10.77
C ARG A 57 14.47 -3.98 10.90
N LEU A 58 13.55 -4.44 10.06
CA LEU A 58 13.11 -5.84 10.07
C LEU A 58 14.28 -6.77 9.68
N ASP A 59 15.04 -6.43 8.64
CA ASP A 59 16.21 -7.20 8.22
C ASP A 59 17.27 -7.27 9.31
N LYS A 60 17.54 -6.16 9.99
CA LYS A 60 18.43 -6.16 11.15
C LYS A 60 17.92 -7.09 12.25
N ARG A 61 16.61 -7.15 12.51
CA ARG A 61 16.02 -8.04 13.54
C ARG A 61 16.07 -9.50 13.15
N VAL A 62 15.99 -9.82 11.86
CA VAL A 62 16.22 -11.17 11.35
C VAL A 62 17.68 -11.56 11.51
N ALA A 63 18.61 -10.68 11.13
CA ALA A 63 20.05 -10.91 11.32
C ALA A 63 20.44 -11.08 12.79
N GLU A 64 19.76 -10.38 13.70
CA GLU A 64 19.91 -10.54 15.16
C GLU A 64 19.22 -11.81 15.71
N GLY A 65 18.53 -12.60 14.88
CA GLY A 65 17.77 -13.79 15.31
C GLY A 65 16.52 -13.49 16.15
N ARG A 66 16.12 -12.22 16.25
CA ARG A 66 14.97 -11.76 17.03
C ARG A 66 13.65 -11.88 16.27
N LEU A 67 13.73 -12.11 14.96
CA LEU A 67 12.59 -12.29 14.09
C LEU A 67 12.90 -13.39 13.07
N THR A 68 11.91 -14.19 12.70
CA THR A 68 12.08 -15.14 11.60
C THR A 68 12.00 -14.43 10.24
N GLN A 69 12.67 -14.98 9.22
CA GLN A 69 12.59 -14.47 7.85
C GLN A 69 11.13 -14.37 7.37
N ALA A 70 10.32 -15.40 7.62
CA ALA A 70 8.91 -15.43 7.25
C ALA A 70 8.07 -14.33 7.94
N GLN A 71 8.34 -14.03 9.21
CA GLN A 71 7.67 -12.92 9.90
C GLN A 71 8.08 -11.57 9.31
N ALA A 72 9.36 -11.37 9.00
CA ALA A 72 9.83 -10.13 8.40
C ALA A 72 9.17 -9.91 7.04
N ASP A 73 9.17 -10.94 6.19
CA ASP A 73 8.60 -10.88 4.86
C ASP A 73 7.07 -10.63 4.91
N GLY A 74 6.36 -11.23 5.87
CA GLY A 74 4.96 -10.93 6.13
C GLY A 74 4.72 -9.47 6.50
N PHE A 75 5.52 -8.91 7.41
CA PHE A 75 5.41 -7.50 7.79
C PHE A 75 5.77 -6.54 6.65
N LYS A 76 6.77 -6.87 5.83
CA LYS A 76 7.13 -6.08 4.64
C LYS A 76 6.00 -6.10 3.62
N ALA A 77 5.39 -7.25 3.38
CA ALA A 77 4.25 -7.39 2.47
C ALA A 77 3.05 -6.56 2.93
N GLU A 78 2.64 -6.67 4.20
CA GLU A 78 1.56 -5.85 4.78
C GLU A 78 1.87 -4.35 4.69
N ALA A 79 3.11 -3.96 5.01
CA ALA A 79 3.55 -2.57 4.93
C ALA A 79 3.52 -2.02 3.49
N LYS A 80 3.95 -2.83 2.52
CA LYS A 80 3.97 -2.47 1.10
C LYS A 80 2.56 -2.31 0.55
N GLN A 81 1.66 -3.24 0.87
CA GLN A 81 0.25 -3.14 0.52
C GLN A 81 -0.37 -1.84 1.05
N LEU A 82 -0.17 -1.53 2.33
CA LEU A 82 -0.69 -0.30 2.92
C LEU A 82 -0.12 0.97 2.26
N HIS A 83 1.15 0.94 1.86
CA HIS A 83 1.78 2.05 1.15
C HIS A 83 1.18 2.25 -0.25
N GLU A 84 1.04 1.17 -1.03
CA GLU A 84 0.48 1.22 -2.37
C GLU A 84 -1.00 1.60 -2.35
N GLU A 85 -1.79 1.09 -1.39
CA GLU A 85 -3.19 1.49 -1.22
C GLU A 85 -3.31 2.98 -0.91
N MET A 86 -2.49 3.51 0.01
CA MET A 86 -2.48 4.95 0.31
C MET A 86 -2.04 5.79 -0.89
N LYS A 87 -1.06 5.30 -1.67
CA LYS A 87 -0.58 5.95 -2.88
C LYS A 87 -1.67 5.96 -3.97
N ALA A 88 -2.38 4.86 -4.15
CA ALA A 88 -3.50 4.73 -5.06
C ALA A 88 -4.66 5.64 -4.64
N ALA A 89 -5.02 5.67 -3.34
CA ALA A 89 -6.05 6.57 -2.81
C ALA A 89 -5.67 8.05 -3.03
N ARG A 90 -4.40 8.41 -2.82
CA ARG A 90 -3.90 9.76 -3.16
C ARG A 90 -3.99 10.03 -4.64
N ALA A 91 -3.58 9.10 -5.49
CA ALA A 91 -3.62 9.29 -6.94
C ALA A 91 -5.07 9.46 -7.44
N ALA A 92 -6.01 8.65 -6.95
CA ALA A 92 -7.43 8.70 -7.30
C ALA A 92 -8.10 10.02 -6.85
N ALA A 93 -7.66 10.59 -5.73
CA ALA A 93 -8.22 11.81 -5.17
C ALA A 93 -7.38 13.07 -5.46
N ASN A 94 -6.58 13.08 -6.54
CA ASN A 94 -5.73 14.22 -6.93
C ASN A 94 -4.81 14.74 -5.81
N GLY A 95 -4.36 13.86 -4.93
CA GLY A 95 -3.50 14.14 -3.80
C GLY A 95 -4.23 14.46 -2.49
N GLN A 96 -5.56 14.57 -2.51
CA GLN A 96 -6.39 14.89 -1.33
C GLN A 96 -7.09 13.64 -0.81
N VAL A 97 -6.49 12.95 0.15
CA VAL A 97 -7.15 11.83 0.85
C VAL A 97 -8.07 12.40 1.92
N ASP A 98 -9.32 11.94 1.92
CA ASP A 98 -10.30 12.32 2.94
C ASP A 98 -9.82 11.98 4.36
N GLU A 99 -10.32 12.70 5.36
CA GLU A 99 -9.90 12.54 6.75
C GLU A 99 -10.27 11.16 7.31
N ALA A 100 -11.43 10.61 6.93
CA ALA A 100 -11.85 9.27 7.34
C ALA A 100 -10.90 8.20 6.76
N GLN A 101 -10.54 8.30 5.48
CA GLN A 101 -9.58 7.41 4.86
C GLN A 101 -8.20 7.52 5.51
N ARG A 102 -7.75 8.75 5.79
CA ARG A 102 -6.46 8.99 6.47
C ARG A 102 -6.45 8.39 7.88
N ALA A 103 -7.56 8.45 8.61
CA ALA A 103 -7.71 7.82 9.91
C ALA A 103 -7.62 6.29 9.81
N GLN A 104 -8.29 5.68 8.83
CA GLN A 104 -8.20 4.23 8.59
C GLN A 104 -6.77 3.77 8.28
N PHE A 105 -6.06 4.46 7.39
CA PHE A 105 -4.65 4.15 7.11
C PHE A 105 -3.76 4.32 8.35
N LYS A 106 -4.06 5.32 9.20
CA LYS A 106 -3.32 5.54 10.46
C LYS A 106 -3.52 4.39 11.44
N GLU A 107 -4.75 3.91 11.61
CA GLU A 107 -5.08 2.78 12.49
C GLU A 107 -4.48 1.47 11.98
N ARG A 108 -4.58 1.17 10.68
CA ARG A 108 -3.92 -0.01 10.09
C ARG A 108 -2.41 0.01 10.28
N ARG A 109 -1.78 1.19 10.13
CA ARG A 109 -0.34 1.34 10.37
C ARG A 109 0.04 1.16 11.83
N LYS A 110 -0.80 1.63 12.77
CA LYS A 110 -0.59 1.39 14.21
C LYS A 110 -0.71 -0.10 14.53
N ALA A 111 -1.76 -0.75 14.03
CA ALA A 111 -1.96 -2.18 14.22
C ALA A 111 -0.74 -2.99 13.72
N LEU A 112 -0.22 -2.67 12.53
CA LEU A 112 0.99 -3.30 12.01
C LEU A 112 2.21 -3.06 12.93
N ARG A 113 2.38 -1.84 13.45
CA ARG A 113 3.47 -1.54 14.40
C ARG A 113 3.34 -2.33 15.68
N GLU A 114 2.13 -2.47 16.22
CA GLU A 114 1.90 -3.28 17.42
C GLU A 114 2.14 -4.77 17.15
N LYS A 115 1.76 -5.30 15.97
CA LYS A 115 2.13 -6.67 15.57
C LYS A 115 3.66 -6.87 15.54
N ILE A 116 4.38 -5.95 14.89
CA ILE A 116 5.85 -5.99 14.84
C ILE A 116 6.44 -5.89 16.25
N LYS A 117 5.91 -5.00 17.09
CA LYS A 117 6.35 -4.83 18.48
C LYS A 117 6.07 -6.07 19.32
N ALA A 118 4.92 -6.72 19.16
CA ALA A 118 4.58 -7.96 19.84
C ALA A 118 5.50 -9.11 19.41
N ALA A 119 5.83 -9.20 18.12
CA ALA A 119 6.80 -10.17 17.62
C ALA A 119 8.24 -9.91 18.10
N LEU A 120 8.58 -8.65 18.39
CA LEU A 120 9.91 -8.24 18.88
C LEU A 120 10.00 -8.15 20.40
N ALA A 121 8.87 -8.18 21.10
CA ALA A 121 8.86 -8.29 22.54
C ALA A 121 9.62 -9.57 22.89
N PRO A 122 10.52 -9.54 23.89
CA PRO A 122 11.13 -10.77 24.37
C PRO A 122 9.97 -11.66 24.77
N THR A 123 9.74 -12.69 23.97
CA THR A 123 8.82 -13.73 24.36
C THR A 123 9.37 -14.25 25.67
N GLN A 124 8.60 -14.11 26.74
CA GLN A 124 8.68 -15.06 27.84
C GLN A 124 8.25 -16.41 27.28
N GLN A 125 9.06 -17.00 26.40
CA GLN A 125 9.05 -18.40 26.07
C GLN A 125 9.92 -19.05 27.14
N GLY A 126 9.38 -19.07 28.35
CA GLY A 126 9.78 -20.03 29.36
C GLY A 126 9.12 -21.35 29.02
N ALA A 127 9.92 -22.33 28.66
CA ALA A 127 9.74 -23.76 28.94
C ALA A 127 11.11 -24.42 28.80
#